data_AF-A0A975ZQA9-F1
#
_entry.id   AF-A0A975ZQA9-F1
#
_cell.length_a   1.000
_cell.length_b   1.000
_cell.length_c   1.000
_cell.angle_alpha   90.00
_cell.angle_beta   90.00
_cell.angle_gamma   90.00
#
_symmetry.space_group_name_H-M   'P 1'
#
loop_
_entity.id
_entity.type
_entity.pdbx_description
1 polymer ?
#
loop_
_entity_poly.entity_id
_entity_poly.type
_entity_poly.pdbx_seq_one_letter_code
_entity_poly.pdbx_strand_id
1 'polypeptide(L)'
;MLSLIANYADVNGVADVDISGAEYDFVRSIRVYNVEFARQRESGDDGDCRRSEKVRVGTYGVQGDFSWSSSSVTSLPDAFEGLVGWGEHCPSLYGRAVFIDWTDYQGNYGFEQVDY
;
A
#
# COMPACT_ATOMS: atom_id res chain seq x y z
N MET A 1 -23.20 -21.09 5.28
CA MET A 1 -21.80 -21.36 4.87
C MET A 1 -20.93 -20.21 5.38
N LEU A 2 -20.62 -20.24 6.67
CA LEU A 2 -19.87 -19.22 7.42
C LEU A 2 -19.16 -19.99 8.54
N SER A 3 -18.17 -20.82 8.17
CA SER A 3 -17.61 -21.81 9.10
C SER A 3 -16.16 -22.20 8.84
N LEU A 4 -15.45 -21.56 7.90
CA LEU A 4 -14.02 -21.86 7.73
C LEU A 4 -13.10 -20.86 8.44
N ILE A 5 -13.46 -19.60 8.61
CA ILE A 5 -12.54 -18.58 9.15
C ILE A 5 -12.36 -18.71 10.68
N ALA A 6 -13.38 -19.18 11.41
CA ALA A 6 -13.36 -19.22 12.87
C ALA A 6 -12.43 -20.30 13.49
N ASN A 7 -11.98 -21.29 12.71
CA ASN A 7 -11.08 -22.34 13.20
C ASN A 7 -9.59 -21.99 13.06
N TYR A 8 -9.27 -20.87 12.42
CA TYR A 8 -7.89 -20.45 12.18
C TYR A 8 -7.48 -19.26 13.03
N ALA A 9 -8.28 -18.81 14.00
CA ALA A 9 -7.90 -17.71 14.88
C ALA A 9 -7.74 -18.21 16.33
N ASP A 10 -6.62 -17.86 16.96
CA ASP A 10 -6.34 -18.08 18.38
C ASP A 10 -7.30 -17.25 19.26
N VAL A 11 -7.29 -17.51 20.57
CA VAL A 11 -8.16 -16.88 21.59
C VAL A 11 -8.10 -15.35 21.66
N ASN A 12 -7.08 -14.72 21.05
CA ASN A 12 -6.87 -13.28 20.91
C ASN A 12 -7.28 -12.74 19.52
N GLY A 13 -7.84 -13.58 18.64
CA GLY A 13 -8.26 -13.20 17.29
C GLY A 13 -7.12 -13.12 16.27
N VAL A 14 -5.94 -13.63 16.59
CA VAL A 14 -4.79 -13.74 15.68
C VAL A 14 -4.92 -15.01 14.88
N ALA A 15 -4.69 -14.98 13.57
CA ALA A 15 -4.70 -16.20 12.78
C ALA A 15 -3.59 -17.17 13.26
N ASP A 16 -3.94 -18.36 13.74
CA ASP A 16 -3.06 -19.50 14.03
C ASP A 16 -2.70 -20.23 12.72
N VAL A 17 -2.15 -19.47 11.76
CA VAL A 17 -1.67 -20.01 10.49
C VAL A 17 -0.18 -19.73 10.43
N ASP A 18 0.61 -20.79 10.55
CA ASP A 18 2.06 -20.73 10.33
C ASP A 18 2.32 -20.53 8.84
N ILE A 19 2.59 -19.29 8.46
CA ILE A 19 3.04 -18.94 7.12
C ILE A 19 4.56 -18.80 7.04
N SER A 20 5.35 -19.22 8.03
CA SER A 20 6.80 -18.98 8.09
C SER A 20 7.59 -19.61 6.93
N GLY A 21 7.08 -20.71 6.35
CA GLY A 21 7.67 -21.39 5.20
C GLY A 21 7.79 -20.51 3.96
N ALA A 22 8.79 -20.78 3.11
CA ALA A 22 9.07 -20.01 1.90
C ALA A 22 7.94 -20.09 0.86
N GLU A 23 7.11 -21.14 0.91
CA GLU A 23 5.91 -21.29 0.09
C GLU A 23 4.88 -20.17 0.29
N TYR A 24 4.98 -19.39 1.38
CA TYR A 24 4.14 -18.24 1.67
C TYR A 24 4.83 -16.89 1.46
N ASP A 25 6.01 -16.88 0.82
CA ASP A 25 6.69 -15.62 0.49
C ASP A 25 5.81 -14.69 -0.34
N PHE A 26 4.89 -15.23 -1.15
CA PHE A 26 3.91 -14.43 -1.88
C PHE A 26 3.00 -13.63 -0.93
N VAL A 27 2.55 -14.20 0.19
CA VAL A 27 1.74 -13.47 1.20
C VAL A 27 2.54 -12.33 1.81
N ARG A 28 3.81 -12.60 2.15
CA ARG A 28 4.72 -11.60 2.72
C ARG A 28 5.24 -10.59 1.71
N SER A 29 5.08 -10.86 0.42
CA SER A 29 5.38 -9.90 -0.65
C SER A 29 4.31 -8.81 -0.76
N ILE A 30 3.07 -9.10 -0.33
CA ILE A 30 1.96 -8.14 -0.43
C ILE A 30 2.32 -6.85 0.30
N ARG A 31 2.20 -5.72 -0.39
CA ARG A 31 2.20 -4.39 0.23
C ARG A 31 0.86 -3.73 -0.03
N VAL A 32 0.28 -3.17 1.01
CA VAL A 32 -0.96 -2.39 0.91
C VAL A 32 -0.61 -0.93 1.16
N TYR A 33 -0.70 -0.09 0.15
CA TYR A 33 -0.52 1.35 0.26
C TYR A 33 -1.87 2.02 0.41
N ASN A 34 -2.04 2.82 1.46
CA ASN A 34 -3.16 3.72 1.61
C ASN A 34 -2.67 5.15 1.42
N VAL A 35 -2.98 5.72 0.26
CA VAL A 35 -2.80 7.15 -0.03
C VAL A 35 -4.06 7.86 0.46
N GLU A 36 -4.06 8.26 1.73
CA GLU A 36 -5.21 8.98 2.33
C GLU A 36 -5.43 10.32 1.65
N PHE A 37 -4.32 10.99 1.30
CA PHE A 37 -4.27 12.08 0.33
C PHE A 37 -2.83 12.29 -0.15
N ALA A 38 -2.68 12.69 -1.39
CA ALA A 38 -1.47 13.30 -1.93
C ALA A 38 -1.89 14.48 -2.80
N ARG A 39 -1.33 15.67 -2.55
CA ARG A 39 -1.58 16.84 -3.38
C ARG A 39 -0.31 17.64 -3.63
N GLN A 40 -0.19 18.12 -4.85
CA GLN A 40 0.86 19.00 -5.31
C GLN A 40 0.21 20.09 -6.16
N ARG A 41 0.57 21.36 -5.95
CA ARG A 41 0.16 22.46 -6.82
C ARG A 41 0.98 23.71 -6.53
N GLU A 42 1.11 24.58 -7.51
CA GLU A 42 1.61 25.93 -7.29
C GLU A 42 0.68 26.68 -6.32
N SER A 43 1.25 27.56 -5.51
CA SER A 43 0.48 28.35 -4.56
C SER A 43 1.23 29.62 -4.15
N GLY A 44 0.48 30.72 -4.04
CA GLY A 44 1.04 32.03 -3.70
C GLY A 44 1.53 32.78 -4.94
N ASP A 45 1.90 34.05 -4.76
CA ASP A 45 2.27 34.93 -5.86
C ASP A 45 3.63 34.56 -6.49
N ASP A 46 4.51 33.89 -5.73
CA ASP A 46 5.85 33.47 -6.15
C ASP A 46 5.87 32.13 -6.93
N GLY A 47 4.73 31.45 -7.09
CA GLY A 47 4.63 30.19 -7.82
C GLY A 47 5.22 28.97 -7.07
N ASP A 48 5.44 29.08 -5.76
CA ASP A 48 6.01 27.99 -4.95
C ASP A 48 5.20 26.71 -5.02
N CYS A 49 5.90 25.59 -5.19
CA CYS A 49 5.26 24.29 -5.24
C CYS A 49 4.91 23.77 -3.85
N ARG A 50 3.61 23.79 -3.52
CA ARG A 50 3.12 23.21 -2.27
C ARG A 50 2.78 21.75 -2.44
N ARG A 51 3.42 20.92 -1.61
CA ARG A 51 3.22 19.48 -1.54
C ARG A 51 2.74 19.10 -0.15
N SER A 52 1.77 18.20 -0.08
CA SER A 52 1.38 17.58 1.18
C SER A 52 0.79 16.20 0.91
N GLU A 53 1.17 15.25 1.73
CA GLU A 53 0.80 13.85 1.59
C GLU A 53 0.52 13.22 2.95
N LYS A 54 -0.25 12.13 2.92
CA LYS A 54 -0.39 11.18 4.00
C LYS A 54 -0.55 9.80 3.38
N VAL A 55 0.55 9.05 3.42
CA VAL A 55 0.64 7.70 2.86
C VAL A 55 1.05 6.74 3.96
N ARG A 56 0.42 5.57 3.99
CA ARG A 56 0.78 4.46 4.88
C ARG A 56 1.02 3.21 4.04
N VAL A 57 1.98 2.40 4.45
CA VAL A 57 2.21 1.07 3.87
C VAL A 57 1.94 0.00 4.91
N GLY A 58 1.17 -0.99 4.51
CA GLY A 58 0.79 -2.16 5.27
C GLY A 58 1.59 -3.37 4.83
N THR A 59 2.10 -4.14 5.77
CA THR A 59 2.94 -5.32 5.52
C THR A 59 2.50 -6.50 6.37
N TYR A 60 2.69 -7.71 5.84
CA TYR A 60 2.49 -8.96 6.57
C TYR A 60 3.80 -9.50 7.14
N GLY A 61 3.81 -9.84 8.42
CA GLY A 61 4.92 -10.49 9.12
C GLY A 61 4.96 -12.01 8.92
N VAL A 62 5.92 -12.65 9.56
CA VAL A 62 6.20 -14.10 9.41
C VAL A 62 5.03 -14.96 9.91
N GLN A 63 4.28 -14.48 10.89
CA GLN A 63 3.10 -15.17 11.45
C GLN A 63 1.79 -14.66 10.84
N GLY A 64 1.84 -13.94 9.71
CA GLY A 64 0.66 -13.36 9.08
C GLY A 64 0.09 -12.14 9.81
N ASP A 65 0.77 -11.62 10.82
CA ASP A 65 0.42 -10.37 11.47
C ASP A 65 0.50 -9.21 10.47
N PHE A 66 -0.49 -8.34 10.49
CA PHE A 66 -0.53 -7.17 9.62
C PHE A 66 -0.28 -5.91 10.43
N SER A 67 0.62 -5.05 9.93
CA SER A 67 0.93 -3.78 10.57
C SER A 67 1.07 -2.67 9.55
N TRP A 68 0.76 -1.46 9.99
CA TRP A 68 0.91 -0.24 9.20
C TRP A 68 2.15 0.54 9.62
N SER A 69 2.82 1.16 8.67
CA SER A 69 3.90 2.12 8.89
C SER A 69 3.69 3.38 8.05
N SER A 70 4.39 4.47 8.42
CA SER A 70 4.41 5.69 7.61
C SER A 70 5.13 5.44 6.30
N SER A 71 4.64 6.03 5.22
CA SER A 71 5.25 5.96 3.89
C SER A 71 5.15 7.33 3.19
N SER A 72 5.47 7.37 1.90
CA SER A 72 5.43 8.57 1.05
C SER A 72 5.07 8.20 -0.38
N VAL A 73 4.65 9.19 -1.18
CA VAL A 73 4.41 9.05 -2.62
C VAL A 73 5.67 8.57 -3.35
N THR A 74 6.85 8.98 -2.90
CA THR A 74 8.14 8.52 -3.48
C THR A 74 8.46 7.06 -3.20
N SER A 75 7.68 6.39 -2.34
CA SER A 75 7.82 4.97 -2.01
C SER A 75 6.74 4.11 -2.67
N LEU A 76 5.82 4.73 -3.43
CA LEU A 76 4.83 3.99 -4.21
C LEU A 76 5.52 3.28 -5.38
N PRO A 77 5.08 2.05 -5.72
CA PRO A 77 5.60 1.35 -6.89
C PRO A 77 5.32 2.10 -8.20
N ASP A 78 6.17 1.90 -9.21
CA ASP A 78 6.03 2.55 -10.53
C ASP A 78 4.68 2.27 -11.22
N ALA A 79 4.02 1.17 -10.84
CA ALA A 79 2.69 0.80 -11.33
C ALA A 79 1.55 1.66 -10.75
N PHE A 80 1.81 2.48 -9.72
CA PHE A 80 0.82 3.39 -9.17
C PHE A 80 0.49 4.51 -10.17
N GLU A 81 -0.79 4.74 -10.41
CA GLU A 81 -1.28 5.75 -11.34
C GLU A 81 -1.88 6.97 -10.64
N GLY A 82 -1.90 8.13 -11.32
CA GLY A 82 -2.59 9.33 -10.83
C GLY A 82 -1.72 10.35 -10.07
N LEU A 83 -0.44 10.05 -9.84
CA LEU A 83 0.53 11.00 -9.24
C LEU A 83 1.79 11.19 -10.10
N VAL A 84 1.70 10.89 -11.40
CA VAL A 84 2.78 11.16 -12.37
C VAL A 84 3.14 12.65 -12.35
N GLY A 85 4.44 12.96 -12.21
CA GLY A 85 4.93 14.33 -12.08
C GLY A 85 5.01 14.85 -10.63
N TRP A 86 4.77 14.00 -9.63
CA TRP A 86 5.08 14.32 -8.24
C TRP A 86 6.58 14.65 -8.07
N GLY A 87 6.88 15.80 -7.49
CA GLY A 87 8.26 16.27 -7.31
C GLY A 87 8.84 17.08 -8.49
N GLU A 88 8.18 17.11 -9.65
CA GLU A 88 8.64 17.84 -10.84
C GLU A 88 8.25 19.35 -10.79
N HIS A 89 8.13 20.00 -11.96
CA HIS A 89 7.72 21.41 -12.18
C HIS A 89 6.27 21.71 -11.77
N CYS A 90 5.91 21.25 -10.58
CA CYS A 90 4.65 21.46 -9.88
C CYS A 90 3.35 21.32 -10.68
N PRO A 91 3.17 20.25 -11.49
CA PRO A 91 1.84 19.98 -12.01
C PRO A 91 0.84 19.89 -10.84
N SER A 92 -0.38 20.39 -11.09
CA SER A 92 -1.47 20.28 -10.15
C SER A 92 -1.95 18.83 -10.09
N LEU A 93 -1.63 18.15 -9.00
CA LEU A 93 -1.94 16.75 -8.76
C LEU A 93 -2.78 16.59 -7.50
N TYR A 94 -3.70 15.64 -7.56
CA TYR A 94 -4.46 15.19 -6.41
C TYR A 94 -4.75 13.71 -6.58
N GLY A 95 -4.39 12.90 -5.58
CA GLY A 95 -4.57 11.46 -5.61
C GLY A 95 -5.01 10.93 -4.25
N ARG A 96 -5.92 9.98 -4.30
CA ARG A 96 -6.42 9.19 -3.17
C ARG A 96 -6.72 7.80 -3.68
N ALA A 97 -6.05 6.82 -3.11
CA ALA A 97 -6.17 5.46 -3.58
C ALA A 97 -5.77 4.46 -2.49
N VAL A 98 -6.35 3.28 -2.57
CA VAL A 98 -5.74 2.07 -2.02
C VAL A 98 -5.02 1.39 -3.19
N PHE A 99 -3.74 1.15 -3.04
CA PHE A 99 -2.91 0.44 -4.03
C PHE A 99 -2.32 -0.79 -3.37
N ILE A 100 -2.39 -1.93 -4.04
CA ILE A 100 -1.86 -3.20 -3.53
C ILE A 100 -0.95 -3.75 -4.60
N ASP A 101 0.25 -4.18 -4.23
CA ASP A 101 1.09 -5.00 -5.10
C ASP A 101 1.59 -6.25 -4.40
N TRP A 102 1.99 -7.23 -5.20
CA TRP A 102 2.48 -8.52 -4.76
C TRP A 102 3.34 -9.19 -5.82
N THR A 103 4.10 -10.19 -5.40
CA THR A 103 4.74 -11.17 -6.27
C THR A 103 4.07 -12.52 -6.01
N ASP A 104 3.49 -13.15 -7.04
CA ASP A 104 2.82 -14.44 -6.90
C ASP A 104 3.81 -15.60 -6.64
N TYR A 105 3.28 -16.81 -6.41
CA TYR A 105 4.12 -17.99 -6.14
C TYR A 105 5.01 -18.43 -7.32
N GLN A 106 4.73 -17.92 -8.53
CA GLN A 106 5.54 -18.17 -9.73
C GLN A 106 6.56 -17.06 -9.98
N GLY A 107 6.59 -16.02 -9.14
CA GLY A 107 7.49 -14.87 -9.28
C GLY A 107 6.95 -13.74 -10.16
N ASN A 108 5.67 -13.77 -10.55
CA ASN A 108 5.07 -12.71 -11.36
C ASN A 108 4.62 -11.54 -10.47
N TYR A 109 4.96 -10.32 -10.89
CA TYR A 109 4.45 -9.10 -10.28
C TYR A 109 2.98 -8.87 -10.64
N GLY A 110 2.16 -8.53 -9.66
CA GLY A 110 0.76 -8.14 -9.83
C GLY A 110 0.43 -6.93 -8.95
N PHE A 111 -0.59 -6.18 -9.34
CA PHE A 111 -1.08 -5.04 -8.58
C PHE A 111 -2.57 -4.76 -8.84
N GLU A 112 -3.20 -4.05 -7.92
CA GLU A 112 -4.52 -3.45 -8.08
C GLU A 112 -4.55 -2.06 -7.46
N GLN A 113 -5.30 -1.15 -8.07
CA GLN A 113 -5.53 0.21 -7.57
C GLN A 113 -7.03 0.52 -7.52
N VAL A 114 -7.47 1.15 -6.43
CA VAL A 114 -8.84 1.66 -6.26
C VAL A 114 -8.78 3.12 -5.82
N ASP A 115 -9.24 4.02 -6.68
CA ASP A 115 -9.31 5.46 -6.42
C ASP A 115 -10.60 5.85 -5.68
N TYR A 116 -10.56 6.86 -4.79
CA TYR A 116 -11.73 7.28 -3.97
C TYR A 116 -11.74 8.72 -3.41
#